data_AF-A0AAW7ZJC0-F1
#
_entry.id   AF-A0AAW7ZJC0-F1
#
_cell.length_a   1.000
_cell.length_b   1.000
_cell.length_c   1.000
_cell.angle_alpha   90.00
_cell.angle_beta   90.00
_cell.angle_gamma   90.00
#
_symmetry.space_group_name_H-M   'P 1'
#
loop_
_entity.id
_entity.type
_entity.pdbx_description
1 polymer ?
#
loop_
_entity_poly.entity_id
_entity_poly.type
_entity_poly.pdbx_seq_one_letter_code
_entity_poly.pdbx_strand_id
1 'polypeptide(L)'
;MGRLVGAGPSRGRGLAGLQAGWKWEVKHRVFVSRVVELRGFVQYDRKEFGVSISLKGASCSFVVRGVHCKYIAFVAMAELAHEAAERSAHRQVQEVLRAGQ
;
A
#
# COMPACT_ATOMS: atom_id res chain seq x y z
N MET A 1 -6.69 18.70 -8.03
CA MET A 1 -6.44 17.61 -9.00
C MET A 1 -4.96 17.25 -8.94
N GLY A 2 -4.60 16.24 -8.15
CA GLY A 2 -3.22 15.73 -8.10
C GLY A 2 -3.08 14.59 -9.10
N ARG A 3 -2.34 14.82 -10.19
CA ARG A 3 -2.00 13.81 -11.19
C ARG A 3 -1.11 12.76 -10.53
N LEU A 4 -1.56 11.51 -10.44
CA LEU A 4 -0.68 10.36 -10.22
C LEU A 4 0.14 10.18 -11.51
N VAL A 5 1.27 10.89 -11.60
CA VAL A 5 2.18 10.82 -12.75
C VAL A 5 2.95 9.50 -12.70
N GLY A 6 2.69 8.64 -13.70
CA GLY A 6 3.63 7.64 -14.19
C GLY A 6 3.78 6.38 -13.33
N ALA A 7 3.51 5.22 -13.92
CA ALA A 7 3.98 3.93 -13.43
C ALA A 7 5.52 3.86 -13.55
N GLY A 8 6.23 4.54 -12.66
CA GLY A 8 7.69 4.51 -12.55
C GLY A 8 8.20 3.25 -11.81
N PRO A 9 9.52 3.14 -11.61
CA PRO A 9 10.18 2.00 -10.94
C PRO A 9 9.69 1.71 -9.50
N SER A 10 8.86 2.57 -8.92
CA SER A 10 8.15 2.35 -7.66
C SER A 10 7.17 1.17 -7.73
N ARG A 11 6.41 0.98 -8.84
CA ARG A 11 5.42 -0.10 -8.93
C ARG A 11 6.07 -1.49 -8.93
N GLY A 12 7.16 -1.65 -9.69
CA GLY A 12 7.95 -2.88 -9.70
C GLY A 12 8.57 -3.19 -8.34
N ARG A 13 9.06 -2.16 -7.62
CA ARG A 13 9.61 -2.33 -6.25
C ARG A 13 8.56 -2.71 -5.22
N GLY A 14 7.34 -2.16 -5.31
CA GLY A 14 6.24 -2.54 -4.43
C GLY A 14 5.82 -3.99 -4.63
N LEU A 15 5.70 -4.43 -5.89
CA LEU A 15 5.35 -5.82 -6.23
C LEU A 15 6.46 -6.80 -5.82
N ALA A 16 7.73 -6.44 -6.05
CA ALA A 16 8.87 -7.24 -5.62
C ALA A 16 8.90 -7.40 -4.09
N GLY A 17 8.51 -6.38 -3.32
CA GLY A 17 8.36 -6.48 -1.86
C GLY A 17 7.29 -7.48 -1.44
N LEU A 18 6.12 -7.47 -2.11
CA LEU A 18 5.06 -8.45 -1.87
C LEU A 18 5.53 -9.88 -2.19
N GLN A 19 6.20 -10.09 -3.32
CA GLN A 19 6.74 -11.39 -3.72
C GLN A 19 7.86 -11.88 -2.79
N ALA A 20 8.69 -10.96 -2.28
CA ALA A 20 9.75 -11.25 -1.32
C ALA A 20 9.23 -11.50 0.12
N GLY A 21 7.92 -11.53 0.33
CA GLY A 21 7.31 -11.81 1.62
C GLY A 21 7.49 -10.69 2.65
N TRP A 22 7.66 -9.44 2.20
CA TRP A 22 7.67 -8.30 3.12
C TRP A 22 6.32 -8.22 3.82
N LYS A 23 6.35 -7.94 5.11
CA LYS A 23 5.13 -7.79 5.92
C LYS A 23 4.93 -6.33 6.24
N TRP A 24 3.71 -5.86 6.07
CA TRP A 24 3.30 -4.51 6.47
C TRP A 24 2.44 -4.59 7.72
N GLU A 25 2.86 -3.92 8.78
CA GLU A 25 2.08 -3.79 10.00
C GLU A 25 1.68 -2.33 10.20
N VAL A 26 0.37 -2.07 10.14
CA VAL A 26 -0.22 -0.76 10.41
C VAL A 26 -0.27 -0.54 11.93
N LYS A 27 0.41 0.49 12.43
CA LYS A 27 0.29 0.91 13.84
C LYS A 27 -0.69 2.07 14.03
N HIS A 28 -0.84 2.89 12.99
CA HIS A 28 -1.71 4.05 13.01
C HIS A 28 -2.31 4.26 11.62
N ARG A 29 -3.64 4.28 11.54
CA ARG A 29 -4.41 4.61 10.35
C ARG A 29 -5.47 5.62 10.72
N VAL A 30 -5.40 6.83 10.16
CA VAL A 30 -6.40 7.87 10.37
C VAL A 30 -6.88 8.38 9.02
N PHE A 31 -8.20 8.39 8.85
CA PHE A 31 -8.84 8.98 7.69
C PHE A 31 -8.96 10.48 7.92
N VAL A 32 -8.15 11.27 7.22
CA VAL A 32 -8.19 12.73 7.26
C VAL A 32 -8.78 13.23 5.94
N SER A 33 -10.09 13.49 5.96
CA SER A 33 -10.85 13.88 4.76
C SER A 33 -10.76 12.80 3.64
N ARG A 34 -10.33 13.17 2.43
CA ARG A 34 -10.18 12.27 1.27
C ARG A 34 -8.85 11.50 1.24
N VAL A 35 -8.03 11.60 2.28
CA VAL A 35 -6.71 10.97 2.33
C VAL A 35 -6.54 10.19 3.63
N VAL A 36 -5.81 9.09 3.54
CA VAL A 36 -5.45 8.23 4.66
C VAL A 36 -4.03 8.56 5.12
N GLU A 37 -3.89 8.89 6.40
CA GLU A 37 -2.60 8.98 7.07
C GLU A 37 -2.25 7.63 7.68
N LEU A 38 -1.07 7.12 7.33
CA LEU A 38 -0.58 5.81 7.71
C LEU A 38 0.76 5.93 8.41
N ARG A 39 0.93 5.21 9.51
CA ARG A 39 2.23 4.93 10.10
C ARG A 39 2.30 3.48 10.54
N GLY A 40 3.46 2.90 10.36
CA GLY A 40 3.67 1.49 10.69
C GLY A 40 5.07 1.04 10.31
N PHE A 41 5.21 -0.28 10.26
CA PHE A 41 6.50 -0.92 10.06
C PHE A 41 6.45 -1.93 8.92
N VAL A 42 7.46 -1.88 8.07
CA VAL A 42 7.74 -2.95 7.11
C VAL A 42 8.76 -3.88 7.72
N GLN A 43 8.41 -5.15 7.83
CA GLN A 43 9.30 -6.20 8.31
C GLN A 43 9.88 -6.98 7.12
N TYR A 44 11.21 -7.06 7.08
CA TYR A 44 11.94 -7.86 6.11
C TYR A 44 13.27 -8.33 6.71
N ASP A 45 13.59 -9.62 6.56
CA ASP A 45 14.87 -10.19 6.98
C ASP A 45 15.25 -9.85 8.44
N ARG A 46 14.27 -10.00 9.35
CA ARG A 46 14.35 -9.63 10.79
C ARG A 46 14.62 -8.15 11.07
N LYS A 47 14.65 -7.31 10.04
CA LYS A 47 14.76 -5.85 10.15
C LYS A 47 13.39 -5.21 10.09
N GLU A 48 13.27 -4.09 10.78
CA GLU A 48 12.06 -3.29 10.84
C GLU A 48 12.34 -1.89 10.28
N PHE A 49 11.47 -1.45 9.37
CA PHE A 49 11.59 -0.14 8.72
C PHE A 49 10.31 0.66 8.97
N GLY A 50 10.43 1.77 9.71
CA GLY A 50 9.33 2.68 9.94
C GLY A 50 8.96 3.40 8.65
N VAL A 51 7.68 3.40 8.30
CA VAL A 51 7.14 4.10 7.13
C VAL A 51 5.96 4.96 7.58
N SER A 52 5.93 6.20 7.11
CA SER A 52 4.82 7.14 7.33
C SER A 52 4.38 7.70 5.98
N ILE A 53 3.08 7.67 5.71
CA ILE A 53 2.45 8.30 4.54
C ILE A 53 1.41 9.28 5.05
N SER A 54 1.49 10.53 4.61
CA SER A 54 0.57 11.60 5.02
C SER A 54 0.35 12.58 3.88
N LEU A 55 -0.58 13.53 4.08
CA LEU A 55 -0.78 14.66 3.15
C LEU A 55 0.48 15.51 2.97
N LYS A 56 1.35 15.58 3.98
CA LYS A 56 2.61 16.34 3.94
C LYS A 56 3.72 15.61 3.17
N GLY A 57 3.49 14.37 2.78
CA GLY A 57 4.44 13.52 2.06
C GLY A 57 4.64 12.15 2.72
N ALA A 58 5.55 11.39 2.15
CA ALA A 58 5.91 10.06 2.63
C ALA A 58 7.36 10.04 3.14
N SER A 59 7.57 9.42 4.30
CA SER A 59 8.88 9.24 4.90
C SER A 59 9.11 7.78 5.30
N CYS A 60 10.38 7.40 5.37
CA CYS A 60 10.82 6.07 5.71
C CYS A 60 12.09 6.21 6.56
N SER A 61 12.24 5.38 7.59
CA SER A 61 13.39 5.43 8.50
C SER A 61 14.74 5.17 7.80
N PHE A 62 14.71 4.63 6.59
CA PHE A 62 15.85 4.48 5.70
C PHE A 62 15.67 5.33 4.44
N VAL A 63 16.18 6.57 4.46
CA VAL A 63 16.38 7.37 3.25
C VAL A 63 17.81 7.12 2.76
N VAL A 64 17.98 6.26 1.76
CA VAL A 64 19.28 6.04 1.12
C VAL A 64 19.31 6.82 -0.18
N ARG A 65 20.27 7.76 -0.31
CA ARG A 65 20.64 8.46 -1.56
C ARG A 65 19.54 9.27 -2.26
N GLY A 66 18.60 9.86 -1.52
CA GLY A 66 17.61 10.79 -2.10
C GLY A 66 16.56 10.13 -3.03
N VAL A 67 16.53 8.80 -3.11
CA VAL A 67 15.51 8.05 -3.84
C VAL A 67 14.39 7.67 -2.87
N HIS A 68 13.12 7.85 -3.27
CA HIS A 68 11.97 7.42 -2.48
C HIS A 68 12.15 5.96 -2.04
N CYS A 69 12.19 5.75 -0.72
CA CYS A 69 12.47 4.48 -0.08
C CYS A 69 11.55 3.37 -0.64
N LYS A 70 12.14 2.25 -1.10
CA LYS A 70 11.42 1.12 -1.72
C LYS A 70 10.28 0.58 -0.86
N TYR A 71 10.38 0.72 0.47
CA TYR A 71 9.34 0.33 1.43
C TYR A 71 8.09 1.21 1.32
N ILE A 72 8.21 2.50 0.97
CA ILE A 72 7.04 3.38 0.75
C ILE A 72 6.20 2.86 -0.41
N ALA A 73 6.84 2.45 -1.51
CA ALA A 73 6.13 1.92 -2.67
C ALA A 73 5.45 0.57 -2.36
N PHE A 74 6.08 -0.27 -1.54
CA PHE A 74 5.47 -1.49 -1.01
C PHE A 74 4.24 -1.19 -0.14
N VAL A 75 4.35 -0.28 0.83
CA VAL A 75 3.24 0.11 1.71
C VAL A 75 2.07 0.68 0.92
N ALA A 76 2.33 1.57 -0.03
CA ALA A 76 1.26 2.12 -0.89
C ALA A 76 0.52 1.02 -1.66
N MET A 77 1.23 0.01 -2.17
CA MET A 77 0.62 -1.12 -2.87
C MET A 77 -0.15 -2.05 -1.91
N ALA A 78 0.39 -2.33 -0.73
CA ALA A 78 -0.26 -3.17 0.28
C ALA A 78 -1.60 -2.55 0.75
N GLU A 79 -1.61 -1.23 0.97
CA GLU A 79 -2.82 -0.51 1.38
C GLU A 79 -3.85 -0.42 0.25
N LEU A 80 -3.41 -0.18 -0.99
CA LEU A 80 -4.31 -0.26 -2.15
C LEU A 80 -4.92 -1.66 -2.31
N ALA A 81 -4.13 -2.72 -2.10
CA ALA A 81 -4.63 -4.09 -2.15
C ALA A 81 -5.63 -4.37 -1.03
N HIS A 82 -5.38 -3.85 0.17
CA HIS A 82 -6.29 -3.95 1.31
C HIS A 82 -7.61 -3.22 1.06
N GLU A 83 -7.58 -1.96 0.63
CA GLU A 83 -8.80 -1.22 0.27
C GLU A 83 -9.57 -1.89 -0.88
N ALA A 84 -8.86 -2.44 -1.88
CA ALA A 84 -9.47 -3.18 -2.96
C ALA A 84 -10.14 -4.47 -2.46
N ALA A 85 -9.50 -5.20 -1.53
CA ALA A 85 -10.06 -6.38 -0.92
C ALA A 85 -11.29 -6.06 -0.06
N GLU A 86 -11.24 -5.00 0.75
CA GLU A 86 -12.38 -4.52 1.54
C GLU A 86 -13.56 -4.13 0.62
N ARG A 87 -13.31 -3.32 -0.41
CA ARG A 87 -14.33 -2.95 -1.40
C ARG A 87 -14.87 -4.15 -2.18
N SER A 88 -14.03 -5.14 -2.47
CA SER A 88 -14.45 -6.37 -3.13
C SER A 88 -15.30 -7.25 -2.20
N ALA A 89 -14.98 -7.31 -0.91
CA ALA A 89 -15.79 -8.04 0.08
C ALA A 89 -17.18 -7.42 0.23
N HIS A 90 -17.30 -6.09 0.12
CA HIS A 90 -18.59 -5.40 0.08
C HIS A 90 -19.35 -5.57 -1.23
N ARG A 91 -18.67 -5.95 -2.32
CA ARG A 91 -19.26 -6.29 -3.61
C ARG A 91 -19.45 -7.80 -3.68
N GLN A 92 -20.34 -8.36 -2.85
CA GLN A 92 -20.80 -9.73 -3.09
C GLN A 92 -21.37 -9.78 -4.51
N VAL A 93 -20.69 -10.52 -5.37
CA VAL A 93 -21.14 -10.81 -6.72
C VAL A 93 -22.46 -11.56 -6.55
N GLN A 94 -23.58 -10.96 -6.98
CA GLN A 94 -24.80 -11.71 -7.20
C GLN A 94 -24.42 -12.85 -8.15
N GLU A 95 -24.40 -14.08 -7.65
CA GLU A 95 -24.40 -15.26 -8.51
C GLU A 95 -25.62 -15.10 -9.41
N VAL A 96 -25.40 -14.68 -10.65
CA VAL A 96 -26.39 -14.84 -11.68
C VAL A 96 -26.45 -16.34 -11.89
N LEU A 97 -27.37 -16.99 -11.16
CA LEU A 97 -27.90 -18.29 -11.50
C LEU A 97 -28.26 -18.17 -12.98
N ARG A 98 -27.37 -18.67 -13.85
CA ARG A 98 -27.73 -18.94 -15.22
C ARG A 98 -28.86 -19.93 -15.10
N ALA A 99 -30.08 -19.45 -15.31
CA ALA A 99 -31.25 -20.25 -15.52
C ALA A 99 -30.88 -21.24 -16.64
N GLY A 100 -30.54 -22.45 -16.22
CA GLY A 100 -30.41 -23.58 -17.10
C GLY A 100 -31.80 -24.05 -17.44
N GLN A 101 -32.08 -24.04 -18.75
CA GLN A 101 -33.03 -24.88 -19.46
C GLN A 101 -34.51 -24.54 -19.35
#